data_AF-A0A1G2LT84-F1
#
_entry.id   AF-A0A1G2LT84-F1
#
_cell.length_a   1.000
_cell.length_b   1.000
_cell.length_c   1.000
_cell.angle_alpha   90.00
_cell.angle_beta   90.00
_cell.angle_gamma   90.00
#
_symmetry.space_group_name_H-M   'P 1'
#
loop_
_entity.id
_entity.type
_entity.pdbx_description
1 polymer ?
#
loop_
_entity_poly.entity_id
_entity_poly.type
_entity_poly.pdbx_seq_one_letter_code
_entity_poly.pdbx_strand_id
1 'polypeptide(L)'
;MTNNIEMPAEHPLEGAGEELTVKGLQRATQNLKTKIENVKRMKEKHVEEKITEYDALIEEARQKQILYNEANDTLEYYRGVDEAGLLDAEDKKNLEELEKQVRTIENDFETINTRIKSIYEQPEIGKRIVESAEKNERTLEAEKEFTKSVQELERKIDELAESIKQEALRVEKLKEEEQKAVQAIEEANKIVRRTIVDADVISKNNPSIFRMQDLYSSLESPQEFFEGLRRRRSKLGIFQGKEKAKIDLVLRHEKDFEAETIAREQYKEVSKIYREAQEVPELSERCRELFISAWETERAYTNIGGKPTGLARILAERLYKNFPKIKEKGSQTEITLPWQEIILNAIVRKAGSAGLIQYPKGF
;
A
#
# COMPACT_ATOMS: atom_id res chain seq x y z
N MET A 1 26.89 -5.79 -51.74
CA MET A 1 27.84 -4.76 -51.30
C MET A 1 28.77 -5.39 -50.29
N THR A 2 30.06 -5.33 -50.52
CA THR A 2 31.11 -5.91 -49.67
C THR A 2 31.15 -5.17 -48.33
N ASN A 3 30.89 -5.88 -47.23
CA ASN A 3 31.07 -5.37 -45.88
C ASN A 3 32.57 -5.13 -45.63
N ASN A 4 33.03 -3.92 -45.92
CA ASN A 4 34.33 -3.45 -45.45
C ASN A 4 34.20 -3.13 -43.98
N ILE A 5 34.52 -4.11 -43.13
CA ILE A 5 35.04 -3.82 -41.81
C ILE A 5 36.39 -3.13 -42.09
N GLU A 6 36.44 -1.80 -41.98
CA GLU A 6 37.72 -1.10 -41.89
C GLU A 6 38.40 -1.59 -40.62
N MET A 7 39.25 -2.62 -40.79
CA MET A 7 40.24 -2.93 -39.77
C MET A 7 41.14 -1.70 -39.63
N PRO A 8 41.50 -1.30 -38.40
CA PRO A 8 42.56 -0.33 -38.23
C PRO A 8 43.80 -0.83 -38.97
N ALA A 9 44.44 0.09 -39.70
CA ALA A 9 45.64 -0.15 -40.48
C ALA A 9 46.58 -1.12 -39.77
N GLU A 10 47.06 -2.12 -40.51
CA GLU A 10 48.14 -2.99 -40.08
C GLU A 10 49.31 -2.10 -39.62
N HIS A 11 49.44 -1.90 -38.30
CA HIS A 11 50.70 -1.45 -37.77
C HIS A 11 51.72 -2.53 -38.12
N PRO A 12 52.82 -2.18 -38.81
CA PRO A 12 53.82 -3.15 -39.18
C PRO A 12 54.31 -3.84 -37.92
N LEU A 13 54.52 -5.14 -38.01
CA LEU A 13 55.21 -5.94 -37.01
C LEU A 13 56.64 -5.40 -36.86
N GLU A 14 56.84 -4.33 -36.11
CA GLU A 14 58.14 -4.03 -35.51
C GLU A 14 58.37 -5.05 -34.39
N GLY A 15 58.90 -6.19 -34.79
CA GLY A 15 59.17 -7.31 -33.89
C GLY A 15 59.69 -8.56 -34.59
N ALA A 16 60.28 -8.43 -35.79
CA ALA A 16 61.10 -9.48 -36.35
C ALA A 16 62.46 -9.50 -35.62
N GLY A 17 62.49 -10.05 -34.40
CA GLY A 17 63.75 -10.24 -33.68
C GLY A 17 63.71 -10.35 -32.15
N GLU A 18 62.57 -10.54 -31.48
CA GLU A 18 62.59 -10.75 -30.03
C GLU A 18 62.82 -12.22 -29.66
N GLU A 19 63.94 -12.50 -28.97
CA GLU A 19 64.31 -13.82 -28.43
C GLU A 19 63.15 -14.50 -27.67
N LEU A 20 63.04 -15.82 -27.84
CA LEU A 20 62.16 -16.75 -27.10
C LEU A 20 62.45 -16.73 -25.58
N THR A 21 62.07 -15.65 -24.92
CA THR A 21 62.20 -15.45 -23.48
C THR A 21 60.82 -15.41 -22.83
N VAL A 22 60.72 -15.85 -21.57
CA VAL A 22 59.47 -15.85 -20.79
C VAL A 22 58.84 -14.44 -20.73
N LYS A 23 59.66 -13.39 -20.68
CA LYS A 23 59.19 -11.98 -20.71
C LYS A 23 58.64 -11.56 -22.08
N GLY A 24 59.23 -12.01 -23.18
CA GLY A 24 58.70 -11.79 -24.54
C GLY A 24 57.34 -12.46 -24.73
N LEU A 25 57.20 -13.71 -24.25
CA LEU A 25 55.93 -14.44 -24.22
C LEU A 25 54.85 -13.73 -23.38
N GLN A 26 55.20 -13.21 -22.21
CA GLN A 26 54.27 -12.45 -21.36
C GLN A 26 53.79 -11.16 -22.04
N ARG A 27 54.69 -10.39 -22.68
CA ARG A 27 54.31 -9.18 -23.45
C ARG A 27 53.44 -9.52 -24.65
N ALA A 28 53.80 -10.53 -25.43
CA ALA A 28 52.99 -10.99 -26.56
C ALA A 28 51.59 -11.42 -26.12
N THR A 29 51.48 -12.13 -24.98
CA THR A 29 50.19 -12.54 -24.40
C THR A 29 49.35 -11.34 -23.95
N GLN A 30 49.96 -10.34 -23.31
CA GLN A 30 49.28 -9.11 -22.88
C GLN A 30 48.76 -8.30 -24.09
N ASN A 31 49.59 -8.18 -25.13
CA ASN A 31 49.23 -7.50 -26.38
C ASN A 31 48.09 -8.22 -27.12
N LEU A 32 48.13 -9.56 -27.16
CA LEU A 32 47.05 -10.39 -27.72
C LEU A 32 45.75 -10.22 -26.93
N LYS A 33 45.78 -10.25 -25.59
CA LYS A 33 44.60 -10.01 -24.74
C LYS A 33 43.96 -8.64 -25.02
N THR A 34 44.79 -7.60 -25.09
CA THR A 34 44.32 -6.23 -25.35
C THR A 34 43.70 -6.10 -26.76
N LYS A 35 44.33 -6.71 -27.78
CA LYS A 35 43.75 -6.77 -29.14
C LYS A 35 42.43 -7.51 -29.16
N ILE A 36 42.32 -8.64 -28.45
CA ILE A 36 41.08 -9.42 -28.35
C ILE A 36 39.96 -8.60 -27.68
N GLU A 37 40.25 -7.87 -26.60
CA GLU A 37 39.27 -7.00 -25.95
C GLU A 37 38.83 -5.84 -26.84
N ASN A 38 39.75 -5.21 -27.57
CA ASN A 38 39.41 -4.15 -28.52
C ASN A 38 38.52 -4.65 -29.67
N VAL A 39 38.84 -5.82 -30.23
CA VAL A 39 38.00 -6.44 -31.27
C VAL A 39 36.62 -6.81 -30.73
N LYS A 40 36.52 -7.30 -29.49
CA LYS A 40 35.22 -7.58 -28.84
C LYS A 40 34.38 -6.30 -28.68
N ARG A 41 34.98 -5.21 -28.15
CA ARG A 41 34.29 -3.92 -28.03
C ARG A 41 33.83 -3.36 -29.37
N MET A 42 34.69 -3.42 -30.39
CA MET A 42 34.34 -2.95 -31.74
C MET A 42 33.17 -3.75 -32.32
N LYS A 43 33.17 -5.08 -32.14
CA LYS A 43 32.04 -5.93 -32.54
C LYS A 43 30.76 -5.57 -31.79
N GLU A 44 30.81 -5.40 -30.46
CA GLU A 44 29.63 -5.01 -29.69
C GLU A 44 29.04 -3.67 -30.13
N LYS A 45 29.90 -2.66 -30.34
CA LYS A 45 29.50 -1.34 -30.82
C LYS A 45 28.88 -1.40 -32.22
N HIS A 46 29.48 -2.19 -33.12
CA HIS A 46 28.94 -2.40 -34.46
C HIS A 46 27.55 -3.05 -34.43
N VAL A 47 27.35 -4.04 -33.55
CA VAL A 47 26.04 -4.68 -33.38
C VAL A 47 25.02 -3.70 -32.81
N GLU A 48 25.38 -2.87 -31.82
CA GLU A 48 24.49 -1.82 -31.30
C GLU A 48 24.11 -0.77 -32.35
N GLU A 49 25.08 -0.31 -33.14
CA GLU A 49 24.85 0.62 -34.25
C GLU A 49 23.87 0.04 -35.27
N LYS A 50 24.04 -1.23 -35.63
CA LYS A 50 23.16 -1.92 -36.59
C LYS A 50 21.76 -2.18 -36.04
N ILE A 51 21.61 -2.45 -34.74
CA ILE A 51 20.28 -2.54 -34.10
C ILE A 51 19.59 -1.17 -34.12
N THR A 52 20.33 -0.10 -33.83
CA THR A 52 19.77 1.27 -33.89
C THR A 52 19.37 1.65 -35.31
N GLU A 53 20.18 1.27 -36.31
CA GLU A 53 19.86 1.44 -37.74
C GLU A 53 18.61 0.63 -38.13
N TYR A 54 18.48 -0.60 -37.63
CA TYR A 54 17.30 -1.44 -37.84
C TYR A 54 16.02 -0.78 -37.31
N ASP A 55 16.04 -0.27 -36.08
CA ASP A 55 14.88 0.40 -35.48
C ASP A 55 14.49 1.67 -36.25
N ALA A 56 15.47 2.45 -36.71
CA ALA A 56 15.23 3.63 -37.54
C ALA A 56 14.60 3.27 -38.90
N LEU A 57 15.10 2.21 -39.56
CA LEU A 57 14.56 1.73 -40.83
C LEU A 57 13.13 1.19 -40.69
N ILE A 58 12.80 0.51 -39.58
CA ILE A 58 11.43 0.05 -39.30
C ILE A 58 10.46 1.24 -39.25
N GLU A 59 10.84 2.33 -38.58
CA GLU A 59 9.99 3.50 -38.47
C GLU A 59 9.89 4.26 -39.81
N GLU A 60 10.99 4.36 -40.55
CA GLU A 60 11.00 4.92 -41.91
C GLU A 60 10.10 4.10 -42.86
N ALA A 61 10.16 2.76 -42.78
CA ALA A 61 9.30 1.87 -43.56
C ALA A 61 7.81 2.10 -43.26
N ARG A 62 7.44 2.29 -41.99
CA ARG A 62 6.05 2.60 -41.61
C ARG A 62 5.56 3.91 -42.24
N GLN A 63 6.36 4.96 -42.17
CA GLN A 63 6.00 6.26 -42.77
C GLN A 63 5.87 6.16 -44.29
N LYS A 64 6.81 5.45 -44.94
CA LYS A 64 6.78 5.22 -46.40
C LYS A 64 5.62 4.33 -46.83
N GLN A 65 5.23 3.36 -46.01
CA GLN A 65 4.05 2.52 -46.28
C GLN A 65 2.76 3.33 -46.27
N ILE A 66 2.60 4.25 -45.31
CA ILE A 66 1.44 5.15 -45.25
C ILE A 66 1.38 6.02 -46.51
N LEU A 67 2.50 6.66 -46.86
CA LEU A 67 2.61 7.50 -48.05
C LEU A 67 2.33 6.71 -49.33
N TYR A 68 2.85 5.48 -49.44
CA TYR A 68 2.62 4.61 -50.58
C TYR A 68 1.13 4.28 -50.74
N ASN A 69 0.46 3.90 -49.65
CA ASN A 69 -0.97 3.58 -49.67
C ASN A 69 -1.80 4.79 -50.11
N GLU A 70 -1.57 5.97 -49.52
CA GLU A 70 -2.29 7.20 -49.90
C GLU A 70 -2.05 7.59 -51.36
N ALA A 71 -0.81 7.48 -51.84
CA ALA A 71 -0.46 7.79 -53.22
C ALA A 71 -1.08 6.78 -54.20
N ASN A 72 -1.16 5.49 -53.82
CA ASN A 72 -1.80 4.46 -54.63
C ASN A 72 -3.32 4.61 -54.67
N ASP A 73 -3.97 4.91 -53.55
CA ASP A 73 -5.41 5.19 -53.49
C ASP A 73 -5.77 6.39 -54.39
N THR A 74 -4.94 7.44 -54.35
CA THR A 74 -5.09 8.62 -55.20
C THR A 74 -4.92 8.27 -56.67
N LEU A 75 -3.93 7.43 -57.00
CA LEU A 75 -3.69 6.97 -58.36
C LEU A 75 -4.85 6.11 -58.89
N GLU A 76 -5.37 5.18 -58.10
CA GLU A 76 -6.52 4.36 -58.45
C GLU A 76 -7.77 5.20 -58.73
N TYR A 77 -8.01 6.23 -57.90
CA TYR A 77 -9.09 7.18 -58.14
C TYR A 77 -8.97 7.84 -59.51
N TYR A 78 -7.83 8.45 -59.83
CA TYR A 78 -7.65 9.15 -61.11
C TYR A 78 -7.61 8.20 -62.31
N ARG A 79 -7.12 6.97 -62.17
CA ARG A 79 -7.27 5.93 -63.20
C ARG A 79 -8.74 5.63 -63.48
N GLY A 80 -9.56 5.49 -62.45
CA GLY A 80 -11.01 5.30 -62.62
C GLY A 80 -11.71 6.49 -63.29
N VAL A 81 -11.27 7.72 -62.99
CA VAL A 81 -11.76 8.94 -63.66
C VAL A 81 -11.34 9.00 -65.14
N ASP A 82 -10.13 8.55 -65.47
CA ASP A 82 -9.65 8.45 -66.86
C ASP A 82 -10.41 7.38 -67.65
N GLU A 83 -10.65 6.21 -67.05
CA GLU A 83 -11.44 5.12 -67.63
C GLU A 83 -12.89 5.55 -67.93
N ALA A 84 -13.44 6.45 -67.12
CA ALA A 84 -14.74 7.08 -67.35
C ALA A 84 -14.72 8.17 -68.45
N GLY A 85 -13.54 8.50 -69.00
CA GLY A 85 -13.35 9.48 -70.08
C GLY A 85 -13.48 10.94 -69.64
N LEU A 86 -13.29 11.22 -68.34
CA LEU A 86 -13.54 12.53 -67.74
C LEU A 86 -12.30 13.42 -67.65
N LEU A 87 -11.10 12.88 -67.92
CA LEU A 87 -9.85 13.65 -67.92
C LEU A 87 -9.56 14.28 -69.29
N ASP A 88 -9.10 15.53 -69.26
CA ASP A 88 -8.58 16.20 -70.44
C ASP A 88 -7.11 15.83 -70.74
N ALA A 89 -6.52 16.44 -71.78
CA ALA A 89 -5.16 16.11 -72.20
C ALA A 89 -4.07 16.59 -71.23
N GLU A 90 -4.34 17.61 -70.42
CA GLU A 90 -3.42 18.12 -69.40
C GLU A 90 -3.50 17.23 -68.14
N ASP A 91 -4.71 16.86 -67.74
CA ASP A 91 -4.97 15.95 -66.64
C ASP A 91 -4.40 14.55 -66.88
N LYS A 92 -4.45 14.04 -68.12
CA LYS A 92 -3.79 12.78 -68.50
C LYS A 92 -2.28 12.81 -68.32
N LYS A 93 -1.63 13.95 -68.62
CA LYS A 93 -0.19 14.10 -68.35
C LYS A 93 0.11 14.14 -66.86
N ASN A 94 -0.77 14.77 -66.07
CA ASN A 94 -0.65 14.80 -64.61
C ASN A 94 -0.82 13.39 -64.00
N LEU A 95 -1.72 12.57 -64.55
CA LEU A 95 -1.87 11.17 -64.17
C LEU A 95 -0.62 10.34 -64.47
N GLU A 96 -0.03 10.47 -65.65
CA GLU A 96 1.24 9.80 -66.00
C GLU A 96 2.39 10.20 -65.05
N GLU A 97 2.42 11.46 -64.61
CA GLU A 97 3.43 11.92 -63.65
C GLU A 97 3.16 11.39 -62.23
N LEU A 98 1.89 11.32 -61.81
CA LEU A 98 1.49 10.69 -60.56
C LEU A 98 1.88 9.20 -60.53
N GLU A 99 1.71 8.47 -61.64
CA GLU A 99 2.15 7.08 -61.76
C GLU A 99 3.67 6.90 -61.53
N LYS A 100 4.48 7.81 -62.08
CA LYS A 100 5.94 7.78 -61.86
C LYS A 100 6.29 8.07 -60.40
N GLN A 101 5.57 9.01 -59.77
CA GLN A 101 5.79 9.35 -58.37
C GLN A 101 5.44 8.18 -57.44
N VAL A 102 4.30 7.52 -57.67
CA VAL A 102 3.89 6.31 -56.92
C VAL A 102 4.93 5.19 -57.08
N ARG A 103 5.39 4.91 -58.30
CA ARG A 103 6.47 3.93 -58.52
C ARG A 103 7.78 4.28 -57.82
N THR A 104 8.10 5.56 -57.70
CA THR A 104 9.31 6.00 -56.98
C THR A 104 9.16 5.72 -55.49
N ILE A 105 7.99 6.01 -54.91
CA ILE A 105 7.67 5.72 -53.50
C ILE A 105 7.70 4.21 -53.24
N GLU A 106 7.17 3.40 -54.16
CA GLU A 106 7.20 1.93 -54.10
C GLU A 106 8.64 1.40 -54.06
N ASN A 107 9.50 1.83 -55.00
CA ASN A 107 10.90 1.43 -55.06
C ASN A 107 11.69 1.85 -53.80
N ASP A 108 11.43 3.04 -53.27
CA ASP A 108 12.02 3.50 -52.01
C ASP A 108 11.61 2.57 -50.86
N PHE A 109 10.33 2.24 -50.77
CA PHE A 109 9.79 1.35 -49.74
C PHE A 109 10.38 -0.06 -49.83
N GLU A 110 10.49 -0.64 -51.03
CA GLU A 110 11.14 -1.94 -51.24
C GLU A 110 12.63 -1.92 -50.86
N THR A 111 13.32 -0.82 -51.16
CA THR A 111 14.75 -0.64 -50.81
C THR A 111 14.94 -0.63 -49.29
N ILE A 112 14.07 0.07 -48.56
CA ILE A 112 14.08 0.09 -47.09
C ILE A 112 13.81 -1.31 -46.53
N ASN A 113 12.79 -2.01 -47.02
CA ASN A 113 12.47 -3.38 -46.59
C ASN A 113 13.62 -4.36 -46.84
N THR A 114 14.31 -4.23 -47.98
CA THR A 114 15.49 -5.05 -48.30
C THR A 114 16.63 -4.80 -47.31
N ARG A 115 16.86 -3.54 -46.92
CA ARG A 115 17.86 -3.19 -45.89
C ARG A 115 17.50 -3.75 -44.52
N ILE A 116 16.23 -3.63 -44.10
CA ILE A 116 15.72 -4.22 -42.84
C ILE A 116 16.02 -5.72 -42.80
N LYS A 117 15.67 -6.43 -43.88
CA LYS A 117 15.90 -7.88 -44.01
C LYS A 117 17.39 -8.22 -43.96
N SER A 118 18.22 -7.46 -44.67
CA SER A 118 19.66 -7.68 -44.70
C SER A 118 20.35 -7.47 -43.34
N ILE A 119 19.83 -6.59 -42.49
CA ILE A 119 20.35 -6.42 -41.12
C ILE A 119 19.88 -7.58 -40.24
N TYR A 120 18.60 -7.95 -40.32
CA TYR A 120 18.01 -9.03 -39.52
C TYR A 120 18.63 -10.41 -39.81
N GLU A 121 18.96 -10.70 -41.06
CA GLU A 121 19.56 -11.99 -41.47
C GLU A 121 21.00 -12.18 -40.95
N GLN A 122 21.63 -11.15 -40.37
CA GLN A 122 22.94 -11.31 -39.72
C GLN A 122 22.76 -12.04 -38.37
N PRO A 123 23.34 -13.25 -38.18
CA PRO A 123 22.99 -14.12 -37.05
C PRO A 123 23.21 -13.50 -35.66
N GLU A 124 24.31 -12.76 -35.46
CA GLU A 124 24.61 -12.11 -34.18
C GLU A 124 23.65 -10.95 -33.87
N ILE A 125 23.16 -10.25 -34.90
CA ILE A 125 22.26 -9.10 -34.79
C ILE A 125 20.81 -9.58 -34.62
N GLY A 126 20.34 -10.46 -35.50
CA GLY A 126 19.00 -11.04 -35.43
C GLY A 126 18.72 -11.72 -34.07
N LYS A 127 19.70 -12.46 -33.54
CA LYS A 127 19.60 -13.06 -32.19
C LYS A 127 19.44 -12.01 -31.10
N ARG A 128 20.21 -10.92 -31.13
CA ARG A 128 20.10 -9.81 -30.17
C ARG A 128 18.79 -9.04 -30.31
N ILE A 129 18.28 -8.84 -31.53
CA ILE A 129 16.96 -8.23 -31.78
C ILE A 129 15.86 -9.08 -31.14
N VAL A 130 15.85 -10.39 -31.39
CA VAL A 130 14.88 -11.32 -30.79
C VAL A 130 15.00 -11.36 -29.27
N GLU A 131 16.21 -11.50 -28.72
CA GLU A 131 16.44 -11.49 -27.28
C GLU A 131 16.00 -10.17 -26.62
N SER A 132 16.22 -9.04 -27.28
CA SER A 132 15.77 -7.73 -26.81
C SER A 132 14.25 -7.61 -26.87
N ALA A 133 13.61 -8.10 -27.93
CA ALA A 133 12.16 -8.11 -28.06
C ALA A 133 11.50 -9.00 -26.98
N GLU A 134 12.00 -10.22 -26.78
CA GLU A 134 11.52 -11.13 -25.74
C GLU A 134 11.72 -10.54 -24.33
N LYS A 135 12.86 -9.88 -24.09
CA LYS A 135 13.12 -9.20 -22.83
C LYS A 135 12.16 -8.02 -22.62
N ASN A 136 11.90 -7.22 -23.65
CA ASN A 136 10.95 -6.11 -23.59
C ASN A 136 9.53 -6.60 -23.34
N GLU A 137 9.11 -7.68 -24.01
CA GLU A 137 7.78 -8.29 -23.81
C GLU A 137 7.61 -8.80 -22.38
N ARG A 138 8.58 -9.54 -21.85
CA ARG A 138 8.58 -10.00 -20.44
C ARG A 138 8.56 -8.83 -19.45
N THR A 139 9.29 -7.76 -19.75
CA THR A 139 9.31 -6.55 -18.90
C THR A 139 7.94 -5.88 -18.90
N LEU A 140 7.30 -5.75 -20.07
CA LEU A 140 5.99 -5.14 -20.23
C LEU A 140 4.88 -5.97 -19.58
N GLU A 141 4.92 -7.30 -19.70
CA GLU A 141 3.98 -8.19 -19.03
C GLU A 141 4.08 -8.07 -17.51
N ALA A 142 5.30 -8.02 -16.98
CA ALA A 142 5.49 -7.87 -15.56
C ALA A 142 5.20 -6.46 -15.03
N GLU A 143 5.36 -5.41 -15.84
CA GLU A 143 4.85 -4.06 -15.52
C GLU A 143 3.33 -4.04 -15.41
N LYS A 144 2.63 -4.77 -16.29
CA LYS A 144 1.16 -4.94 -16.22
C LYS A 144 0.77 -5.70 -14.95
N GLU A 145 1.45 -6.79 -14.63
CA GLU A 145 1.19 -7.59 -13.42
C GLU A 145 1.48 -6.81 -12.14
N PHE A 146 2.59 -6.07 -12.10
CA PHE A 146 2.92 -5.16 -11.01
C PHE A 146 1.84 -4.10 -10.82
N THR A 147 1.42 -3.43 -11.89
CA THR A 147 0.36 -2.40 -11.84
C THR A 147 -0.95 -2.97 -11.31
N LYS A 148 -1.34 -4.16 -11.75
CA LYS A 148 -2.55 -4.85 -11.26
C LYS A 148 -2.45 -5.18 -9.77
N SER A 149 -1.29 -5.67 -9.34
CA SER A 149 -1.02 -5.98 -7.93
C SER A 149 -1.04 -4.73 -7.05
N VAL A 150 -0.48 -3.62 -7.53
CA VAL A 150 -0.54 -2.31 -6.86
C VAL A 150 -1.99 -1.86 -6.69
N GLN A 151 -2.82 -1.90 -7.74
CA GLN A 151 -4.23 -1.52 -7.66
C GLN A 151 -5.01 -2.37 -6.66
N GLU A 152 -4.74 -3.68 -6.60
CA GLU A 152 -5.37 -4.57 -5.62
C GLU A 152 -4.95 -4.21 -4.18
N LEU A 153 -3.67 -3.95 -3.94
CA LEU A 153 -3.16 -3.54 -2.63
C LEU A 153 -3.73 -2.18 -2.19
N GLU A 154 -3.83 -1.22 -3.11
CA GLU A 154 -4.47 0.07 -2.83
C GLU A 154 -5.93 -0.10 -2.41
N ARG A 155 -6.70 -0.96 -3.12
CA ARG A 155 -8.08 -1.26 -2.75
C ARG A 155 -8.18 -1.87 -1.35
N LYS A 156 -7.31 -2.84 -1.03
CA LYS A 156 -7.28 -3.47 0.30
C LYS A 156 -6.90 -2.49 1.41
N ILE A 157 -6.04 -1.50 1.12
CA ILE A 157 -5.72 -0.41 2.05
C ILE A 157 -6.93 0.49 2.30
N ASP A 158 -7.69 0.83 1.26
CA ASP A 158 -8.90 1.63 1.41
C ASP A 158 -9.99 0.85 2.22
N GLU A 159 -10.14 -0.46 1.98
CA GLU A 159 -11.00 -1.34 2.79
C GLU A 159 -10.55 -1.43 4.26
N LEU A 160 -9.23 -1.50 4.51
CA LEU A 160 -8.67 -1.46 5.85
C LEU A 160 -8.97 -0.11 6.53
N ALA A 161 -8.83 1.00 5.81
CA ALA A 161 -9.13 2.32 6.33
C ALA A 161 -10.59 2.44 6.78
N GLU A 162 -11.54 1.92 6.00
CA GLU A 162 -12.94 1.89 6.39
C GLU A 162 -13.18 1.00 7.62
N SER A 163 -12.52 -0.16 7.69
CA SER A 163 -12.59 -1.05 8.86
C SER A 163 -12.11 -0.35 10.14
N ILE A 164 -11.04 0.44 10.05
CA ILE A 164 -10.53 1.26 11.17
C ILE A 164 -11.53 2.33 11.58
N LYS A 165 -12.22 2.99 10.62
CA LYS A 165 -13.24 3.99 10.93
C LYS A 165 -14.42 3.38 11.69
N GLN A 166 -14.90 2.21 11.25
CA GLN A 166 -15.99 1.50 11.92
C GLN A 166 -15.59 1.05 13.33
N GLU A 167 -14.37 0.55 13.49
CA GLU A 167 -13.86 0.15 14.82
C GLU A 167 -13.70 1.35 15.75
N ALA A 168 -13.26 2.50 15.24
CA ALA A 168 -13.19 3.73 16.02
C ALA A 168 -14.56 4.21 16.51
N LEU A 169 -15.58 4.14 15.64
CA LEU A 169 -16.97 4.42 16.03
C LEU A 169 -17.46 3.46 17.13
N ARG A 170 -17.09 2.18 17.04
CA ARG A 170 -17.43 1.18 18.06
C ARG A 170 -16.78 1.51 19.41
N VAL A 171 -15.48 1.82 19.41
CA VAL A 171 -14.72 2.19 20.62
C VAL A 171 -15.28 3.48 21.26
N GLU A 172 -15.70 4.44 20.45
CA GLU A 172 -16.31 5.67 20.95
C GLU A 172 -17.65 5.42 21.66
N LYS A 173 -18.53 4.62 21.06
CA LYS A 173 -19.79 4.21 21.71
C LYS A 173 -19.54 3.47 23.03
N LEU A 174 -18.57 2.56 23.05
CA LEU A 174 -18.20 1.85 24.28
C LEU A 174 -17.66 2.79 25.36
N LYS A 175 -16.93 3.84 24.99
CA LYS A 175 -16.49 4.87 25.93
C LYS A 175 -17.66 5.65 26.52
N GLU A 176 -18.65 6.02 25.70
CA GLU A 176 -19.86 6.68 26.18
C GLU A 176 -20.67 5.78 27.13
N GLU A 177 -20.78 4.49 26.81
CA GLU A 177 -21.41 3.48 27.67
C GLU A 177 -20.64 3.32 28.99
N GLU A 178 -19.30 3.27 28.97
CA GLU A 178 -18.46 3.22 30.16
C GLU A 178 -18.70 4.45 31.03
N GLN A 179 -18.77 5.65 30.45
CA GLN A 179 -19.06 6.89 31.17
C GLN A 179 -20.45 6.89 31.81
N LYS A 180 -21.48 6.40 31.10
CA LYS A 180 -22.84 6.26 31.66
C LYS A 180 -22.86 5.26 32.81
N ALA A 181 -22.13 4.15 32.69
CA ALA A 181 -22.02 3.16 33.78
C ALA A 181 -21.33 3.76 35.01
N VAL A 182 -20.28 4.57 34.84
CA VAL A 182 -19.64 5.31 35.94
C VAL A 182 -20.62 6.25 36.62
N GLN A 183 -21.41 7.03 35.85
CA GLN A 183 -22.42 7.93 36.41
C GLN A 183 -23.48 7.16 37.21
N ALA A 184 -23.96 6.02 36.69
CA ALA A 184 -24.91 5.17 37.39
C ALA A 184 -24.35 4.64 38.73
N ILE A 185 -23.07 4.24 38.76
CA ILE A 185 -22.40 3.85 40.01
C ILE A 185 -22.35 5.03 40.98
N GLU A 186 -21.97 6.22 40.53
CA GLU A 186 -21.88 7.40 41.39
C GLU A 186 -23.24 7.77 42.00
N GLU A 187 -24.31 7.72 41.21
CA GLU A 187 -25.68 7.98 41.66
C GLU A 187 -26.16 6.94 42.68
N ALA A 188 -25.99 5.65 42.40
CA ALA A 188 -26.37 4.58 43.32
C ALA A 188 -25.55 4.63 44.63
N ASN A 189 -24.24 4.88 44.53
CA ASN A 189 -23.34 5.00 45.69
C ASN A 189 -23.68 6.22 46.56
N LYS A 190 -24.14 7.34 45.98
CA LYS A 190 -24.64 8.49 46.75
C LYS A 190 -25.83 8.10 47.63
N ILE A 191 -26.77 7.31 47.10
CA ILE A 191 -27.95 6.83 47.85
C ILE A 191 -27.50 5.90 48.97
N VAL A 192 -26.69 4.87 48.64
CA VAL A 192 -26.15 3.90 49.61
C VAL A 192 -25.41 4.60 50.75
N ARG A 193 -24.47 5.51 50.44
CA ARG A 193 -23.72 6.27 51.45
C ARG A 193 -24.62 7.12 52.31
N ARG A 194 -25.59 7.81 51.73
CA ARG A 194 -26.55 8.62 52.50
C ARG A 194 -27.34 7.75 53.47
N THR A 195 -27.86 6.62 53.01
CA THR A 195 -28.60 5.66 53.86
C THR A 195 -27.75 5.15 55.03
N ILE A 196 -26.47 4.81 54.79
CA ILE A 196 -25.55 4.37 55.85
C ILE A 196 -25.30 5.50 56.86
N VAL A 197 -25.03 6.72 56.38
CA VAL A 197 -24.77 7.89 57.23
C VAL A 197 -26.00 8.23 58.07
N ASP A 198 -27.19 8.27 57.46
CA ASP A 198 -28.45 8.56 58.15
C ASP A 198 -28.77 7.48 59.20
N ALA A 199 -28.49 6.20 58.88
CA ALA A 199 -28.62 5.11 59.84
C ALA A 199 -27.66 5.26 61.03
N ASP A 200 -26.42 5.68 60.79
CA ASP A 200 -25.46 5.96 61.86
C ASP A 200 -25.82 7.21 62.69
N VAL A 201 -26.56 8.17 62.12
CA VAL A 201 -27.04 9.37 62.83
C VAL A 201 -28.12 9.04 63.87
N ILE A 202 -28.99 8.04 63.63
CA ILE A 202 -30.09 7.65 64.52
C ILE A 202 -29.63 7.32 65.94
N SER A 203 -28.39 6.83 66.10
CA SER A 203 -27.82 6.47 67.40
C SER A 203 -26.87 7.52 68.01
N LYS A 204 -26.68 8.71 67.42
CA LYS A 204 -25.62 9.69 67.83
C LYS A 204 -25.49 10.02 69.33
N ASN A 205 -26.57 9.96 70.12
CA ASN A 205 -26.55 10.31 71.56
C ASN A 205 -26.35 9.12 72.50
N ASN A 206 -26.09 7.93 71.97
CA ASN A 206 -25.74 6.73 72.72
C ASN A 206 -24.67 6.03 71.88
N PRO A 207 -23.42 5.84 72.34
CA PRO A 207 -22.41 5.17 71.53
C PRO A 207 -22.91 3.76 71.21
N SER A 208 -23.60 3.60 70.09
CA SER A 208 -23.99 2.30 69.60
C SER A 208 -22.68 1.56 69.42
N ILE A 209 -22.57 0.37 70.01
CA ILE A 209 -21.38 -0.49 69.95
C ILE A 209 -20.99 -0.80 68.49
N PHE A 210 -21.84 -0.46 67.52
CA PHE A 210 -21.72 -0.84 66.14
C PHE A 210 -22.15 0.26 65.14
N ARG A 211 -21.28 0.57 64.15
CA ARG A 211 -21.51 1.55 63.05
C ARG A 211 -21.84 0.83 61.74
N MET A 212 -22.90 1.24 61.04
CA MET A 212 -23.31 0.64 59.76
C MET A 212 -22.19 0.66 58.74
N GLN A 213 -21.42 1.75 58.70
CA GLN A 213 -20.25 1.86 57.84
C GLN A 213 -19.25 0.72 58.07
N ASP A 214 -19.02 0.32 59.32
CA ASP A 214 -18.05 -0.71 59.68
C ASP A 214 -18.53 -2.10 59.25
N LEU A 215 -19.83 -2.45 59.40
CA LEU A 215 -20.34 -3.71 58.84
C LEU A 215 -20.28 -3.70 57.32
N TYR A 216 -20.75 -2.63 56.68
CA TYR A 216 -20.82 -2.56 55.24
C TYR A 216 -19.43 -2.68 54.60
N SER A 217 -18.41 -2.11 55.24
CA SER A 217 -17.01 -2.19 54.74
C SER A 217 -16.35 -3.54 55.01
N SER A 218 -16.94 -4.39 55.87
CA SER A 218 -16.36 -5.68 56.31
C SER A 218 -16.88 -6.91 55.57
N LEU A 219 -17.84 -6.74 54.65
CA LEU A 219 -18.55 -7.83 54.00
C LEU A 219 -18.24 -7.89 52.50
N GLU A 220 -18.28 -9.09 51.94
CA GLU A 220 -17.92 -9.34 50.54
C GLU A 220 -19.07 -9.04 49.58
N SER A 221 -20.32 -9.12 50.05
CA SER A 221 -21.51 -8.85 49.22
C SER A 221 -22.64 -8.09 49.94
N PRO A 222 -23.52 -7.38 49.19
CA PRO A 222 -24.73 -6.79 49.76
C PRO A 222 -25.65 -7.83 50.41
N GLN A 223 -25.75 -9.03 49.83
CA GLN A 223 -26.61 -10.09 50.35
C GLN A 223 -26.16 -10.53 51.74
N GLU A 224 -24.85 -10.72 51.95
CA GLU A 224 -24.28 -10.98 53.27
C GLU A 224 -24.55 -9.84 54.25
N PHE A 225 -24.50 -8.59 53.77
CA PHE A 225 -24.86 -7.41 54.56
C PHE A 225 -26.31 -7.43 55.01
N PHE A 226 -27.27 -7.66 54.12
CA PHE A 226 -28.69 -7.72 54.47
C PHE A 226 -29.02 -8.93 55.35
N GLU A 227 -28.44 -10.10 55.10
CA GLU A 227 -28.58 -11.25 55.98
C GLU A 227 -28.03 -10.98 57.39
N GLY A 228 -26.84 -10.38 57.47
CA GLY A 228 -26.22 -9.97 58.74
C GLY A 228 -27.12 -9.00 59.51
N LEU A 229 -27.71 -8.02 58.82
CA LEU A 229 -28.66 -7.07 59.40
C LEU A 229 -29.94 -7.73 59.90
N ARG A 230 -30.54 -8.65 59.12
CA ARG A 230 -31.74 -9.40 59.53
C ARG A 230 -31.46 -10.28 60.76
N ARG A 231 -30.34 -11.00 60.78
CA ARG A 231 -29.91 -11.82 61.92
C ARG A 231 -29.61 -10.97 63.16
N ARG A 232 -29.04 -9.78 62.99
CA ARG A 232 -28.79 -8.87 64.10
C ARG A 232 -30.10 -8.31 64.64
N ARG A 233 -31.01 -7.89 63.76
CA ARG A 233 -32.34 -7.38 64.12
C ARG A 233 -33.13 -8.36 65.01
N SER A 234 -33.13 -9.65 64.68
CA SER A 234 -33.86 -10.67 65.44
C SER A 234 -33.30 -10.91 66.84
N LYS A 235 -32.03 -10.60 67.08
CA LYS A 235 -31.36 -10.71 68.39
C LYS A 235 -31.55 -9.49 69.30
N LEU A 236 -32.12 -8.39 68.80
CA LEU A 236 -32.30 -7.16 69.56
C LEU A 236 -33.52 -7.22 70.49
N GLY A 237 -33.34 -6.87 71.76
CA GLY A 237 -34.37 -6.83 72.79
C GLY A 237 -35.35 -5.66 72.65
N ILE A 238 -36.36 -5.60 73.52
CA ILE A 238 -37.45 -4.58 73.48
C ILE A 238 -36.90 -3.17 73.76
N PHE A 239 -35.85 -3.04 74.58
CA PHE A 239 -35.23 -1.75 74.94
C PHE A 239 -34.23 -1.20 73.90
N GLN A 240 -33.93 -1.94 72.83
CA GLN A 240 -32.98 -1.55 71.78
C GLN A 240 -33.67 -0.89 70.57
N GLY A 241 -34.69 -0.04 70.82
CA GLY A 241 -35.52 0.57 69.78
C GLY A 241 -34.75 1.41 68.74
N LYS A 242 -33.72 2.16 69.16
CA LYS A 242 -32.89 2.97 68.25
C LYS A 242 -32.04 2.10 67.32
N GLU A 243 -31.48 0.99 67.82
CA GLU A 243 -30.71 0.04 67.01
C GLU A 243 -31.61 -0.70 66.02
N LYS A 244 -32.85 -1.04 66.43
CA LYS A 244 -33.87 -1.60 65.54
C LYS A 244 -34.24 -0.64 64.42
N ALA A 245 -34.48 0.64 64.73
CA ALA A 245 -34.81 1.67 63.75
C ALA A 245 -33.68 1.93 62.75
N LYS A 246 -32.43 1.92 63.24
CA LYS A 246 -31.22 2.01 62.42
C LYS A 246 -31.12 0.86 61.40
N ILE A 247 -31.33 -0.38 61.83
CA ILE A 247 -31.36 -1.54 60.93
C ILE A 247 -32.53 -1.45 59.95
N ASP A 248 -33.73 -1.08 60.42
CA ASP A 248 -34.91 -0.95 59.56
C ASP A 248 -34.74 0.08 58.46
N LEU A 249 -34.07 1.19 58.75
CA LEU A 249 -33.79 2.20 57.73
C LEU A 249 -32.98 1.58 56.58
N VAL A 250 -31.89 0.87 56.89
CA VAL A 250 -31.06 0.24 55.86
C VAL A 250 -31.80 -0.87 55.12
N LEU A 251 -32.54 -1.73 55.84
CA LEU A 251 -33.33 -2.82 55.22
C LEU A 251 -34.40 -2.31 54.25
N ARG A 252 -34.97 -1.10 54.47
CA ARG A 252 -35.94 -0.50 53.53
C ARG A 252 -35.31 -0.10 52.19
N HIS A 253 -34.01 0.10 52.16
CA HIS A 253 -33.24 0.51 50.99
C HIS A 253 -32.47 -0.65 50.35
N GLU A 254 -32.86 -1.90 50.61
CA GLU A 254 -32.17 -3.09 50.07
C GLU A 254 -31.97 -3.06 48.55
N LYS A 255 -33.00 -2.65 47.81
CA LYS A 255 -32.95 -2.50 46.36
C LYS A 255 -31.94 -1.47 45.86
N ASP A 256 -31.66 -0.43 46.65
CA ASP A 256 -30.70 0.61 46.26
C ASP A 256 -29.26 0.09 46.34
N PHE A 257 -28.98 -0.81 47.30
CA PHE A 257 -27.68 -1.49 47.41
C PHE A 257 -27.50 -2.58 46.34
N GLU A 258 -28.57 -3.30 46.00
CA GLU A 258 -28.57 -4.22 44.86
C GLU A 258 -28.32 -3.47 43.54
N ALA A 259 -28.98 -2.32 43.34
CA ALA A 259 -28.77 -1.48 42.17
C ALA A 259 -27.32 -0.96 42.06
N GLU A 260 -26.69 -0.61 43.18
CA GLU A 260 -25.27 -0.20 43.22
C GLU A 260 -24.33 -1.34 42.79
N THR A 261 -24.64 -2.57 43.18
CA THR A 261 -23.87 -3.76 42.78
C THR A 261 -24.05 -4.09 41.31
N ILE A 262 -25.29 -4.06 40.81
CA ILE A 262 -25.60 -4.27 39.39
C ILE A 262 -24.88 -3.21 38.54
N ALA A 263 -24.89 -1.94 38.94
CA ALA A 263 -24.18 -0.88 38.23
C ALA A 263 -22.66 -1.12 38.18
N ARG A 264 -22.07 -1.62 39.28
CA ARG A 264 -20.64 -2.00 39.31
C ARG A 264 -20.32 -3.18 38.41
N GLU A 265 -21.19 -4.18 38.34
CA GLU A 265 -21.02 -5.33 37.45
C GLU A 265 -21.12 -4.91 35.98
N GLN A 266 -22.12 -4.10 35.63
CA GLN A 266 -22.28 -3.53 34.30
C GLN A 266 -21.04 -2.71 33.87
N TYR A 267 -20.50 -1.86 34.76
CA TYR A 267 -19.26 -1.15 34.48
C TYR A 267 -18.07 -2.09 34.25
N LYS A 268 -17.91 -3.15 35.07
CA LYS A 268 -16.83 -4.13 34.88
C LYS A 268 -16.92 -4.80 33.52
N GLU A 269 -18.12 -5.17 33.09
CA GLU A 269 -18.37 -5.80 31.79
C GLU A 269 -18.05 -4.83 30.64
N VAL A 270 -18.63 -3.62 30.66
CA VAL A 270 -18.39 -2.60 29.63
C VAL A 270 -16.91 -2.19 29.57
N SER A 271 -16.26 -1.99 30.71
CA SER A 271 -14.84 -1.62 30.76
C SER A 271 -13.93 -2.74 30.22
N LYS A 272 -14.30 -4.01 30.44
CA LYS A 272 -13.58 -5.14 29.83
C LYS A 272 -13.71 -5.12 28.30
N ILE A 273 -14.94 -5.00 27.78
CA ILE A 273 -15.20 -4.97 26.33
C ILE A 273 -14.50 -3.77 25.68
N TYR A 274 -14.54 -2.60 26.33
CA TYR A 274 -13.87 -1.39 25.88
C TYR A 274 -12.35 -1.56 25.79
N ARG A 275 -11.71 -2.20 26.78
CA ARG A 275 -10.26 -2.48 26.73
C ARG A 275 -9.90 -3.45 25.61
N GLU A 276 -10.66 -4.53 25.45
CA GLU A 276 -10.46 -5.50 24.36
C GLU A 276 -10.60 -4.83 22.98
N ALA A 277 -11.56 -3.91 22.84
CA ALA A 277 -11.78 -3.14 21.62
C ALA A 277 -10.59 -2.23 21.24
N GLN A 278 -9.85 -1.71 22.22
CA GLN A 278 -8.69 -0.85 21.97
C GLN A 278 -7.48 -1.61 21.43
N GLU A 279 -7.39 -2.93 21.64
CA GLU A 279 -6.20 -3.69 21.26
C GLU A 279 -6.08 -3.92 19.75
N VAL A 280 -7.20 -3.90 19.02
CA VAL A 280 -7.30 -4.00 17.55
C VAL A 280 -6.32 -5.00 16.89
N PRO A 281 -6.20 -6.25 17.40
CA PRO A 281 -5.18 -7.19 16.93
C PRO A 281 -5.37 -7.59 15.47
N GLU A 282 -6.61 -7.85 15.04
CA GLU A 282 -6.92 -8.29 13.68
C GLU A 282 -6.61 -7.21 12.63
N LEU A 283 -6.95 -5.94 12.92
CA LEU A 283 -6.65 -4.82 12.03
C LEU A 283 -5.13 -4.55 11.97
N SER A 284 -4.43 -4.76 13.08
CA SER A 284 -2.97 -4.66 13.15
C SER A 284 -2.30 -5.72 12.27
N GLU A 285 -2.79 -6.96 12.30
CA GLU A 285 -2.25 -8.05 11.47
C GLU A 285 -2.57 -7.86 9.99
N ARG A 286 -3.82 -7.49 9.63
CA ARG A 286 -4.17 -7.14 8.24
C ARG A 286 -3.27 -6.02 7.70
N CYS A 287 -3.01 -4.99 8.51
CA CYS A 287 -2.13 -3.90 8.13
C CYS A 287 -0.70 -4.40 7.85
N ARG A 288 -0.17 -5.26 8.73
CA ARG A 288 1.14 -5.88 8.57
C ARG A 288 1.23 -6.74 7.30
N GLU A 289 0.25 -7.61 7.06
CA GLU A 289 0.19 -8.48 5.89
C GLU A 289 0.20 -7.67 4.59
N LEU A 290 -0.57 -6.57 4.52
CA LEU A 290 -0.58 -5.69 3.35
C LEU A 290 0.79 -5.06 3.07
N PHE A 291 1.51 -4.64 4.11
CA PHE A 291 2.86 -4.10 3.93
C PHE A 291 3.88 -5.17 3.53
N ILE A 292 3.75 -6.40 4.03
CA ILE A 292 4.56 -7.54 3.59
C ILE A 292 4.29 -7.83 2.11
N SER A 293 3.02 -7.95 1.70
CA SER A 293 2.65 -8.18 0.30
C SER A 293 3.13 -7.05 -0.62
N ALA A 294 3.10 -5.80 -0.16
CA ALA A 294 3.64 -4.67 -0.90
C ALA A 294 5.16 -4.80 -1.12
N TRP A 295 5.90 -5.20 -0.09
CA TRP A 295 7.34 -5.44 -0.20
C TRP A 295 7.66 -6.61 -1.13
N GLU A 296 6.91 -7.72 -1.04
CA GLU A 296 7.08 -8.89 -1.92
C GLU A 296 6.78 -8.54 -3.39
N THR A 297 5.71 -7.79 -3.63
CA THR A 297 5.32 -7.31 -4.97
C THR A 297 6.41 -6.42 -5.57
N GLU A 298 6.93 -5.47 -4.80
CA GLU A 298 8.03 -4.61 -5.23
C GLU A 298 9.33 -5.39 -5.45
N ARG A 299 9.64 -6.36 -4.60
CA ARG A 299 10.80 -7.23 -4.75
C ARG A 299 10.71 -8.08 -6.03
N ALA A 300 9.54 -8.62 -6.34
CA ALA A 300 9.31 -9.37 -7.57
C ALA A 300 9.54 -8.49 -8.81
N TYR A 301 9.00 -7.27 -8.80
CA TYR A 301 9.16 -6.29 -9.89
C TYR A 301 10.62 -5.80 -10.06
N THR A 302 11.35 -5.62 -8.97
CA THR A 302 12.76 -5.22 -9.04
C THR A 302 13.69 -6.34 -9.51
N ASN A 303 13.42 -7.60 -9.15
CA ASN A 303 14.22 -8.76 -9.57
C ASN A 303 14.25 -8.98 -11.09
N ILE A 304 13.23 -8.51 -11.80
CA ILE A 304 13.12 -8.61 -13.25
C ILE A 304 13.62 -7.35 -13.99
N GLY A 305 14.17 -6.38 -13.27
CA GLY A 305 14.73 -5.14 -13.84
C GLY A 305 13.84 -3.90 -13.70
N GLY A 306 12.70 -3.99 -13.02
CA GLY A 306 11.87 -2.85 -12.68
C GLY A 306 12.56 -1.90 -11.70
N LYS A 307 12.19 -0.62 -11.74
CA LYS A 307 12.72 0.38 -10.80
C LYS A 307 11.96 0.33 -9.47
N PRO A 308 12.65 0.45 -8.32
CA PRO A 308 11.97 0.54 -7.02
C PRO A 308 11.10 1.80 -6.96
N THR A 309 9.91 1.66 -6.41
CA THR A 309 8.86 2.70 -6.31
C THR A 309 8.62 3.15 -4.87
N GLY A 310 9.03 2.35 -3.88
CA GLY A 310 8.70 2.52 -2.47
C GLY A 310 7.23 2.22 -2.19
N LEU A 311 6.70 1.10 -2.71
CA LEU A 311 5.27 0.79 -2.70
C LEU A 311 4.70 0.76 -1.27
N ALA A 312 5.41 0.13 -0.33
CA ALA A 312 5.00 0.11 1.08
C ALA A 312 4.84 1.52 1.68
N ARG A 313 5.71 2.47 1.31
CA ARG A 313 5.60 3.88 1.74
C ARG A 313 4.37 4.55 1.12
N ILE A 314 4.13 4.34 -0.17
CA ILE A 314 2.95 4.90 -0.87
C ILE A 314 1.66 4.41 -0.24
N LEU A 315 1.57 3.11 0.06
CA LEU A 315 0.40 2.53 0.73
C LEU A 315 0.23 3.08 2.15
N ALA A 316 1.32 3.29 2.90
CA ALA A 316 1.25 3.92 4.21
C ALA A 316 0.71 5.36 4.11
N GLU A 317 1.25 6.17 3.20
CA GLU A 317 0.76 7.52 2.95
C GLU A 317 -0.72 7.53 2.55
N ARG A 318 -1.15 6.58 1.71
CA ARG A 318 -2.55 6.41 1.31
C ARG A 318 -3.45 6.08 2.51
N LEU A 319 -3.02 5.13 3.35
CA LEU A 319 -3.73 4.78 4.58
C LEU A 319 -3.90 6.02 5.47
N TYR A 320 -2.84 6.79 5.71
CA TYR A 320 -2.90 8.02 6.51
C TYR A 320 -3.77 9.11 5.87
N LYS A 321 -3.79 9.26 4.54
CA LYS A 321 -4.65 10.22 3.85
C LYS A 321 -6.15 9.97 4.08
N ASN A 322 -6.54 8.73 4.35
CA ASN A 322 -7.93 8.39 4.68
C ASN A 322 -8.38 8.89 6.07
N PHE A 323 -7.44 9.42 6.88
CA PHE A 323 -7.67 10.00 8.20
C PHE A 323 -7.13 11.44 8.24
N PRO A 324 -7.86 12.44 7.72
CA PRO A 324 -7.40 13.82 7.67
C PRO A 324 -6.97 14.32 9.07
N LYS A 325 -5.75 14.85 9.18
CA LYS A 325 -5.26 15.50 10.40
C LYS A 325 -6.11 16.75 10.70
N ILE A 326 -6.38 16.99 11.98
CA ILE A 326 -6.93 18.26 12.47
C ILE A 326 -5.99 19.38 12.03
N LYS A 327 -6.43 20.23 11.10
CA LYS A 327 -5.87 21.57 10.97
C LYS A 327 -6.80 22.51 11.71
N GLU A 328 -6.35 22.99 12.87
CA GLU A 328 -6.94 24.17 13.49
C GLU A 328 -6.73 25.38 12.56
N LYS A 329 -7.65 25.60 11.62
CA LYS A 329 -7.81 26.88 10.93
C LYS A 329 -9.28 27.13 10.69
N GLY A 330 -9.88 27.92 11.59
CA GLY A 330 -11.08 28.70 11.30
C GLY A 330 -12.40 27.91 11.24
N SER A 331 -13.13 27.92 12.36
CA SER A 331 -14.60 27.90 12.45
C SER A 331 -15.41 26.71 11.92
N GLN A 332 -14.82 25.65 11.38
CA GLN A 332 -15.52 24.38 11.17
C GLN A 332 -14.66 23.23 11.67
N THR A 333 -14.92 22.78 12.90
CA THR A 333 -14.36 21.55 13.45
C THR A 333 -14.97 20.39 12.68
N GLU A 334 -14.27 19.85 11.68
CA GLU A 334 -14.51 18.47 11.28
C GLU A 334 -14.22 17.62 12.52
N ILE A 335 -15.26 16.99 13.06
CA ILE A 335 -15.17 16.09 14.21
C ILE A 335 -14.46 14.84 13.70
N THR A 336 -13.13 14.83 13.74
CA THR A 336 -12.40 13.57 13.73
C THR A 336 -12.64 12.90 15.08
N LEU A 337 -13.05 11.64 15.03
CA LEU A 337 -13.20 10.84 16.24
C LEU A 337 -11.77 10.65 16.81
N PRO A 338 -11.48 11.08 18.05
CA PRO A 338 -10.14 10.96 18.64
C PRO A 338 -9.60 9.51 18.59
N TRP A 339 -10.51 8.55 18.55
CA TRP A 339 -10.22 7.14 18.47
C TRP A 339 -9.67 6.67 17.13
N GLN A 340 -10.00 7.34 16.02
CA GLN A 340 -9.46 6.99 14.70
C GLN A 340 -7.93 7.13 14.67
N GLU A 341 -7.41 8.24 15.19
CA GLU A 341 -5.97 8.49 15.25
C GLU A 341 -5.28 7.56 16.26
N ILE A 342 -5.88 7.32 17.43
CA ILE A 342 -5.34 6.41 18.44
C ILE A 342 -5.25 4.98 17.91
N ILE A 343 -6.32 4.48 17.26
CA ILE A 343 -6.38 3.14 16.69
C ILE A 343 -5.42 3.01 15.51
N LEU A 344 -5.39 4.00 14.60
CA LEU A 344 -4.46 4.01 13.47
C LEU A 344 -3.00 3.94 13.95
N ASN A 345 -2.65 4.76 14.95
CA ASN A 345 -1.29 4.76 15.50
C ASN A 345 -0.97 3.44 16.22
N ALA A 346 -1.93 2.83 16.92
CA ALA A 346 -1.75 1.51 17.54
C ALA A 346 -1.49 0.42 16.49
N ILE A 347 -2.29 0.41 15.41
CA ILE A 347 -2.17 -0.52 14.28
C ILE A 347 -0.82 -0.37 13.59
N VAL A 348 -0.46 0.86 13.20
CA VAL A 348 0.80 1.12 12.47
C VAL A 348 2.02 0.87 13.35
N ARG A 349 1.97 1.19 14.65
CA ARG A 349 3.06 0.89 15.58
C ARG A 349 3.26 -0.62 15.76
N LYS A 350 2.17 -1.39 15.91
CA LYS A 350 2.22 -2.85 16.00
C LYS A 350 2.75 -3.46 14.70
N ALA A 351 2.24 -3.01 13.54
CA ALA A 351 2.72 -3.46 12.22
C ALA A 351 4.19 -3.07 11.94
N GLY A 352 4.61 -1.86 12.34
CA GLY A 352 5.94 -1.31 12.11
C GLY A 352 7.04 -1.85 13.04
N SER A 353 6.68 -2.50 14.14
CA SER A 353 7.63 -3.10 15.09
C SER A 353 8.48 -4.24 14.50
N ALA A 354 8.16 -4.69 13.29
CA ALA A 354 8.94 -5.67 12.50
C ALA A 354 10.05 -5.05 11.61
N GLY A 355 10.27 -3.74 11.64
CA GLY A 355 11.35 -3.08 10.88
C GLY A 355 11.07 -2.88 9.38
N LEU A 356 9.84 -3.14 8.93
CA LEU A 356 9.41 -3.03 7.52
C LEU A 356 9.01 -1.61 7.09
N ILE A 357 8.85 -0.69 8.05
CA ILE A 357 8.43 0.70 7.79
C ILE A 357 9.45 1.63 8.44
N GLN A 358 10.38 2.19 7.66
CA GLN A 358 11.08 3.39 8.09
C GLN A 358 10.11 4.56 7.98
N TYR A 359 9.58 4.99 9.14
CA TYR A 359 8.77 6.19 9.25
C TYR A 359 9.47 7.36 8.56
N PRO A 360 8.76 8.23 7.82
CA PRO A 360 9.29 9.53 7.49
C PRO A 360 9.62 10.22 8.82
N LYS A 361 10.89 10.54 9.05
CA LYS A 361 11.29 11.36 10.20
C LYS A 361 10.59 12.72 10.07
N GLY A 362 9.64 13.00 10.96
CA GLY A 362 9.01 14.31 11.10
C GLY A 362 7.52 14.38 10.76
N PHE A 363 6.70 13.51 11.34
CA PHE A 363 5.23 13.64 11.33
C PHE A 363 4.61 13.67 12.71
#